data_AF-A0A3T0CJM8-F1
#
_entry.id   AF-A0A3T0CJM8-F1
#
_cell.length_a   1.000
_cell.length_b   1.000
_cell.length_c   1.000
_cell.angle_alpha   90.00
_cell.angle_beta   90.00
_cell.angle_gamma   90.00
#
_symmetry.space_group_name_H-M   'P 1'
#
loop_
_entity.id
_entity.type
_entity.pdbx_description
1 polymer ?
#
loop_
_entity_poly.entity_id
_entity_poly.type
_entity_poly.pdbx_seq_one_letter_code
_entity_poly.pdbx_strand_id
1 'polypeptide(L)'
;SRYTENKRAVEDKYIGPLVKTVMTRCIHCTRCVRFTTEVAGISELGLIGRGEDAEITTYLEKAMTSELQGNVIDLCPVGALTSKPYAFHARPWELVKTESIDVMDALGSAIRID
;
A
#
# COMPACT_ATOMS: atom_id res chain seq x y z
N SER A 1 20.05 -4.08 -18.74
CA SER A 1 19.69 -5.17 -17.81
C SER A 1 20.36 -6.45 -18.30
N ARG A 2 20.91 -7.28 -17.40
CA ARG A 2 21.54 -8.57 -17.75
C ARG A 2 20.62 -9.78 -17.60
N TYR A 3 19.44 -9.60 -16.99
CA TYR A 3 18.48 -10.67 -16.74
C TYR A 3 17.50 -10.79 -17.91
N THR A 4 17.47 -11.95 -18.57
CA THR A 4 16.69 -12.25 -19.79
C THR A 4 15.61 -13.31 -19.59
N GLU A 5 15.60 -14.01 -18.45
CA GLU A 5 14.60 -15.03 -18.15
C GLU A 5 13.24 -14.42 -17.77
N ASN A 6 12.21 -15.27 -17.72
CA ASN A 6 10.87 -14.86 -17.35
C ASN A 6 10.83 -14.42 -15.90
N LYS A 7 10.30 -13.23 -15.66
CA LYS A 7 10.08 -12.71 -14.32
C LYS A 7 8.88 -13.41 -13.70
N ARG A 8 8.93 -13.63 -12.39
CA ARG A 8 7.74 -14.01 -11.62
C ARG A 8 6.61 -12.99 -11.82
N ALA A 9 5.40 -13.52 -11.84
CA ALA A 9 4.17 -12.75 -11.78
C ALA A 9 3.32 -13.31 -10.64
N VAL A 10 2.69 -12.43 -9.89
CA VAL A 10 1.87 -12.74 -8.72
C VAL A 10 0.48 -12.18 -8.98
N GLU A 11 -0.55 -12.88 -8.54
CA GLU A 11 -1.93 -12.41 -8.65
C GLU A 11 -2.21 -11.23 -7.71
N ASP A 12 -3.05 -10.31 -8.16
CA ASP A 12 -3.47 -9.18 -7.34
C ASP A 12 -4.50 -9.65 -6.31
N LYS A 13 -4.18 -9.42 -5.02
CA LYS A 13 -5.02 -9.86 -3.89
C LYS A 13 -5.93 -8.75 -3.43
N TYR A 14 -7.17 -9.05 -3.07
CA TYR A 14 -8.10 -8.05 -2.58
C TYR A 14 -7.84 -7.74 -1.09
N ILE A 15 -7.37 -6.52 -0.80
CA ILE A 15 -7.06 -6.04 0.56
C ILE A 15 -8.07 -5.00 1.07
N GLY A 16 -8.98 -4.53 0.19
CA GLY A 16 -10.06 -3.63 0.58
C GLY A 16 -10.49 -2.65 -0.52
N PRO A 17 -11.43 -1.74 -0.21
CA PRO A 17 -11.92 -0.75 -1.16
C PRO A 17 -11.00 0.46 -1.32
N LEU A 18 -10.12 0.75 -0.35
CA LEU A 18 -9.26 1.93 -0.37
C LEU A 18 -7.89 1.67 -1.04
N VAL A 19 -7.31 0.50 -0.79
CA VAL A 19 -5.98 0.14 -1.30
C VAL A 19 -6.12 -0.80 -2.50
N LYS A 20 -5.61 -0.35 -3.65
CA LYS A 20 -5.39 -1.17 -4.84
C LYS A 20 -4.01 -1.82 -4.76
N THR A 21 -4.01 -3.13 -4.95
CA THR A 21 -2.83 -3.99 -4.94
C THR A 21 -2.38 -4.30 -6.36
N VAL A 22 -1.07 -4.29 -6.56
CA VAL A 22 -0.39 -4.82 -7.75
C VAL A 22 0.85 -5.58 -7.27
N MET A 23 0.66 -6.85 -6.91
CA MET A 23 1.65 -7.59 -6.09
C MET A 23 2.90 -8.00 -6.88
N THR A 24 2.81 -8.05 -8.21
CA THR A 24 3.94 -8.20 -9.13
C THR A 24 5.04 -7.15 -8.91
N ARG A 25 4.68 -5.95 -8.45
CA ARG A 25 5.62 -4.83 -8.22
C ARG A 25 6.24 -4.86 -6.84
N CYS A 26 5.75 -5.69 -5.93
CA CYS A 26 6.24 -5.75 -4.56
C CYS A 26 7.66 -6.35 -4.53
N ILE A 27 8.54 -5.67 -3.78
CA ILE A 27 9.96 -6.06 -3.58
C ILE A 27 10.19 -6.71 -2.21
N HIS A 28 9.13 -7.11 -1.51
CA HIS A 28 9.18 -7.76 -0.19
C HIS A 28 9.96 -7.01 0.89
N CYS A 29 9.93 -5.67 0.86
CA CYS A 29 10.59 -4.85 1.89
C CYS A 29 9.95 -4.93 3.29
N THR A 30 8.82 -5.65 3.42
CA THR A 30 8.03 -5.85 4.65
C THR A 30 7.64 -4.59 5.44
N ARG A 31 7.75 -3.39 4.83
CA ARG A 31 7.35 -2.12 5.47
C ARG A 31 5.86 -2.08 5.81
N CYS A 32 5.01 -2.50 4.87
CA CYS A 32 3.56 -2.55 5.07
C CYS A 32 3.17 -3.50 6.21
N VAL A 33 3.78 -4.68 6.28
CA VAL A 33 3.54 -5.67 7.34
C VAL A 33 3.91 -5.09 8.71
N ARG A 34 5.10 -4.49 8.84
CA ARG A 34 5.54 -3.86 10.10
C ARG A 34 4.64 -2.71 10.52
N PHE A 35 4.25 -1.85 9.58
CA PHE A 35 3.34 -0.74 9.90
C PHE A 35 1.99 -1.22 10.41
N THR A 36 1.41 -2.24 9.77
CA THR A 36 0.14 -2.79 10.24
C THR A 36 0.27 -3.38 11.65
N THR A 37 1.36 -4.09 11.95
CA THR A 37 1.55 -4.71 13.26
C THR A 37 1.94 -3.72 14.36
N GLU A 38 2.81 -2.76 14.05
CA GLU A 38 3.42 -1.87 15.06
C GLU A 38 2.63 -0.57 15.25
N VAL A 39 2.09 0.01 14.18
CA VAL A 39 1.41 1.32 14.22
C VAL A 39 -0.11 1.16 14.22
N ALA A 40 -0.65 0.39 13.27
CA ALA A 40 -2.10 0.15 13.20
C ALA A 40 -2.58 -0.86 14.26
N GLY A 41 -1.67 -1.57 14.92
CA GLY A 41 -1.99 -2.56 15.96
C GLY A 41 -2.75 -3.79 15.44
N ILE A 42 -2.77 -4.01 14.13
CA ILE A 42 -3.54 -5.07 13.48
C ILE A 42 -2.59 -5.97 12.67
N SER A 43 -2.57 -7.27 13.00
CA SER A 43 -1.74 -8.27 12.33
C SER A 43 -2.44 -8.97 11.16
N GLU A 44 -3.14 -8.21 10.32
CA GLU A 44 -3.88 -8.75 9.16
C GLU A 44 -2.98 -9.01 7.94
N LEU A 45 -1.92 -8.23 7.74
CA LEU A 45 -0.94 -8.45 6.68
C LEU A 45 0.20 -9.34 7.15
N GLY A 46 0.57 -10.32 6.32
CA GLY A 46 1.71 -11.19 6.54
C GLY A 46 2.50 -11.46 5.27
N LEU A 47 3.73 -11.95 5.44
CA LEU A 47 4.50 -12.54 4.36
C LEU A 47 4.24 -14.05 4.38
N ILE A 48 3.64 -14.57 3.33
CA ILE A 48 3.35 -15.99 3.14
C ILE A 48 4.34 -16.54 2.10
N GLY A 49 4.64 -17.84 2.19
CA GLY A 49 5.56 -18.50 1.28
C GLY A 49 7.03 -18.27 1.65
N ARG A 50 7.93 -18.67 0.73
CA ARG A 50 9.38 -18.57 0.93
C ARG A 50 10.08 -18.45 -0.42
N GLY A 51 11.18 -17.70 -0.45
CA GLY A 51 11.99 -17.55 -1.66
C GLY A 51 11.30 -16.65 -2.68
N GLU A 52 11.30 -17.07 -3.95
CA GLU A 52 10.70 -16.31 -5.04
C GLU A 52 9.17 -16.27 -4.96
N ASP A 53 8.57 -17.34 -4.45
CA ASP A 53 7.12 -17.51 -4.25
C ASP A 53 6.63 -16.87 -2.95
N ALA A 54 7.46 -16.03 -2.32
CA ALA A 54 7.00 -15.23 -1.20
C ALA A 54 5.99 -14.17 -1.68
N GLU A 55 4.94 -13.95 -0.91
CA GLU A 55 3.87 -13.01 -1.23
C GLU A 55 3.42 -12.28 0.04
N ILE A 56 3.16 -10.98 -0.08
CA ILE A 56 2.54 -10.24 1.01
C ILE A 56 1.03 -10.28 0.80
N THR A 57 0.31 -10.92 1.70
CA THR A 57 -1.14 -11.04 1.59
C THR A 57 -1.79 -11.05 2.97
N THR A 58 -3.10 -10.88 2.98
CA THR A 58 -3.91 -11.17 4.16
C THR A 58 -4.20 -12.66 4.21
N TYR A 59 -4.04 -13.30 5.36
CA TYR A 59 -4.19 -14.75 5.49
C TYR A 59 -5.58 -15.28 5.10
N LEU A 60 -6.63 -14.46 5.23
CA LEU A 60 -8.04 -14.84 4.96
C LEU A 60 -8.68 -14.06 3.79
N GLU A 61 -7.87 -13.44 2.90
CA GLU A 61 -8.38 -12.53 1.84
C GLU A 61 -9.41 -11.51 2.37
N LYS A 62 -9.23 -11.12 3.63
CA LYS A 62 -10.15 -10.23 4.33
C LYS A 62 -9.73 -8.80 4.02
N ALA A 63 -10.72 -7.94 3.80
CA ALA A 63 -10.46 -6.51 3.72
C ALA A 63 -9.84 -6.02 5.05
N MET A 64 -8.83 -5.17 4.94
CA MET A 64 -8.24 -4.50 6.08
C MET A 64 -9.29 -3.68 6.82
N THR A 65 -9.33 -3.84 8.14
CA THR A 65 -10.36 -3.19 8.98
C THR A 65 -9.89 -1.93 9.67
N SER A 66 -8.58 -1.66 9.66
CA SER A 66 -7.99 -0.48 10.31
C SER A 66 -8.45 0.85 9.69
N GLU A 67 -8.67 1.83 10.54
CA GLU A 67 -8.87 3.24 10.23
C GLU A 67 -7.62 3.87 9.55
N LEU A 68 -6.42 3.41 9.90
CA LEU A 68 -5.14 3.91 9.35
C LEU A 68 -4.67 3.14 8.11
N GLN A 69 -5.52 2.29 7.51
CA GLN A 69 -5.14 1.46 6.37
C GLN A 69 -4.69 2.25 5.12
N GLY A 70 -5.20 3.48 4.96
CA GLY A 70 -4.82 4.36 3.84
C GLY A 70 -3.34 4.74 3.84
N ASN A 71 -2.74 4.84 5.03
CA ASN A 71 -1.35 5.30 5.19
C ASN A 71 -0.32 4.25 4.71
N VAL A 72 -0.75 3.01 4.47
CA VAL A 72 0.10 1.97 3.90
C VAL A 72 0.52 2.31 2.46
N ILE A 73 -0.28 3.10 1.75
CA ILE A 73 0.00 3.54 0.37
C ILE A 73 1.27 4.41 0.35
N ASP A 74 1.37 5.38 1.25
CA ASP A 74 2.51 6.30 1.32
C ASP A 74 3.80 5.61 1.77
N LEU A 75 3.65 4.58 2.62
CA LEU A 75 4.79 3.81 3.10
C LEU A 75 5.41 2.91 2.02
N CYS A 76 4.61 2.50 1.04
CA CYS A 76 5.06 1.57 0.00
C CYS A 76 6.12 2.25 -0.88
N PRO A 77 7.37 1.76 -0.90
CA PRO A 77 8.42 2.39 -1.71
C PRO A 77 8.23 2.16 -3.22
N VAL A 78 7.27 1.32 -3.58
CA VAL A 78 6.95 0.90 -4.94
C VAL A 78 5.46 1.06 -5.19
N GLY A 79 5.04 1.16 -6.45
CA GLY A 79 3.62 1.22 -6.81
C GLY A 79 2.88 -0.12 -6.72
N ALA A 80 3.17 -0.93 -5.68
CA ALA A 80 2.49 -2.19 -5.39
C ALA A 80 1.24 -1.98 -4.54
N LEU A 81 1.26 -1.01 -3.62
CA LEU A 81 0.09 -0.57 -2.86
C LEU A 81 -0.19 0.87 -3.27
N THR A 82 -1.36 1.10 -3.86
CA THR A 82 -1.77 2.41 -4.39
C THR A 82 -3.19 2.72 -3.95
N SER A 83 -3.57 4.00 -3.94
CA SER A 83 -4.95 4.40 -3.71
C SER A 83 -5.86 3.91 -4.83
N LYS A 84 -6.87 3.11 -4.49
CA LYS A 84 -7.94 2.72 -5.42
C LYS A 84 -8.80 3.91 -5.89
N PRO A 85 -9.26 4.83 -5.01
CA PRO A 85 -10.12 5.94 -5.45
C PRO A 85 -9.38 6.94 -6.34
N TYR A 86 -8.08 7.10 -6.15
CA TYR A 86 -7.24 8.01 -6.93
C TYR A 86 -6.45 7.27 -8.04
N ALA A 87 -6.78 6.01 -8.31
CA ALA A 87 -6.07 5.22 -9.32
C ALA A 87 -6.23 5.84 -10.72
N PHE A 88 -5.10 6.23 -11.32
CA PHE A 88 -5.00 6.78 -12.68
C PHE A 88 -5.70 8.12 -12.93
N HIS A 89 -6.05 8.86 -11.88
CA HIS A 89 -6.68 10.18 -12.04
C HIS A 89 -5.70 11.28 -12.44
N ALA A 90 -4.48 11.29 -11.89
CA ALA A 90 -3.45 12.26 -12.24
C ALA A 90 -2.03 11.72 -11.94
N ARG A 91 -1.00 12.50 -12.31
CA ARG A 91 0.41 12.16 -12.06
C ARG A 91 1.08 13.16 -11.11
N PRO A 92 2.06 12.74 -10.29
CA PRO A 92 2.64 13.62 -9.25
C PRO A 92 3.27 14.92 -9.73
N TRP A 93 3.65 15.01 -11.02
CA TRP A 93 4.25 16.22 -11.60
C TRP A 93 3.20 17.21 -12.17
N GLU A 94 1.94 16.79 -12.30
CA GLU A 94 0.84 17.66 -12.77
C GLU A 94 0.16 18.40 -11.61
N LEU A 95 0.36 17.95 -10.37
CA LEU A 95 -0.34 18.42 -9.19
C LEU A 95 0.31 19.67 -8.59
N VAL A 96 -0.53 20.64 -8.20
CA VAL A 96 -0.09 21.85 -7.49
C VAL A 96 -0.15 21.59 -6.00
N LYS A 97 1.02 21.57 -5.37
CA LYS A 97 1.16 21.19 -3.97
C LYS A 97 0.83 22.37 -3.06
N THR A 98 -0.24 22.27 -2.28
CA THR A 98 -0.63 23.28 -1.28
C THR A 98 -0.58 22.70 0.12
N GLU A 99 0.18 23.32 1.02
CA GLU A 99 0.26 22.92 2.44
C GLU A 99 -0.96 23.47 3.21
N SER A 100 -1.66 22.62 3.95
CA SER A 100 -2.87 22.95 4.70
C SER A 100 -3.03 22.10 5.96
N ILE A 101 -4.13 22.28 6.70
CA ILE A 101 -4.47 21.55 7.92
C ILE A 101 -5.84 20.89 7.73
N ASP A 102 -5.97 19.62 8.14
CA ASP A 102 -7.22 18.89 8.08
C ASP A 102 -8.22 19.40 9.13
N VAL A 103 -9.51 19.35 8.76
CA VAL A 103 -10.65 19.79 9.56
C VAL A 103 -11.66 18.67 9.82
N MET A 104 -11.38 17.44 9.38
CA MET A 104 -12.29 16.30 9.56
C MET A 104 -12.35 15.81 11.01
N ASP A 105 -11.29 15.99 11.78
CA ASP A 105 -11.22 15.68 13.19
C ASP A 105 -10.61 16.84 14.00
N ALA A 106 -10.64 16.72 15.33
CA ALA A 106 -10.07 17.72 16.24
C ALA A 106 -8.55 17.58 16.41
N LEU A 107 -7.89 16.70 15.66
CA LEU A 107 -6.44 16.50 15.74
C LEU A 107 -5.69 17.62 14.99
N GLY A 108 -6.29 18.17 13.93
CA GLY A 108 -5.67 19.20 13.11
C GLY A 108 -4.42 18.68 12.41
N SER A 109 -4.53 17.51 11.76
CA SER A 109 -3.41 16.86 11.08
C SER A 109 -2.88 17.75 9.94
N ALA A 110 -1.55 17.86 9.85
CA ALA A 110 -0.92 18.55 8.73
C ALA A 110 -1.10 17.74 7.44
N ILE A 111 -1.68 18.35 6.41
CA ILE A 111 -1.97 17.69 5.13
C ILE A 111 -1.38 18.47 3.95
N ARG A 112 -1.12 17.74 2.87
CA ARG A 112 -0.82 18.31 1.57
C ARG A 112 -2.01 18.08 0.66
N ILE A 113 -2.59 19.16 0.15
CA ILE A 113 -3.65 19.09 -0.86
C ILE A 113 -2.94 19.12 -2.20
N ASP A 114 -2.92 17.95 -2.85
CA ASP A 114 -2.40 17.75 -4.20
C ASP A 114 -3.55 17.72 -5.23
#